data_AF-A0A8T7BF34-F1
#
_entry.id   AF-A0A8T7BF34-F1
#
_cell.length_a   1.000
_cell.length_b   1.000
_cell.length_c   1.000
_cell.angle_alpha   90.00
_cell.angle_beta   90.00
_cell.angle_gamma   90.00
#
_symmetry.space_group_name_H-M   'P 1'
#
loop_
_entity.id
_entity.type
_entity.pdbx_description
1 polymer ?
#
loop_
_entity_poly.entity_id
_entity_poly.type
_entity_poly.pdbx_seq_one_letter_code
_entity_poly.pdbx_strand_id
1 'polypeptide(L)'
;YMEHMIGELLSRASHPVIIGTAPFTAIDLVGIEGAESWDQGAFFRYRSRRDFMHIIANPMTLDKHRFKLAALEKTIAYPIETSLYLGDPRLLLGLLILAITALLDSFWLSRRV
;
A
#
# COMPACT_ATOMS: atom_id res chain seq x y z
N TYR A 1 -12.49 -5.49 9.09
CA TYR A 1 -11.05 -5.78 9.27
C TYR A 1 -10.18 -4.66 8.68
N MET A 2 -10.26 -4.41 7.37
CA MET A 2 -9.38 -3.47 6.65
C MET A 2 -9.39 -2.02 7.16
N GLU A 3 -10.56 -1.47 7.47
CA GLU A 3 -10.72 -0.08 7.93
C GLU A 3 -9.87 0.24 9.17
N HIS A 4 -9.79 -0.70 10.13
CA HIS A 4 -9.01 -0.53 11.35
C HIS A 4 -7.51 -0.68 11.09
N MET A 5 -7.14 -1.57 10.16
CA MET A 5 -5.75 -1.78 9.77
C MET A 5 -5.17 -0.56 9.05
N ILE A 6 -5.97 0.12 8.21
CA ILE A 6 -5.53 1.33 7.49
C ILE A 6 -5.18 2.46 8.45
N GLY A 7 -5.98 2.69 9.50
CA GLY A 7 -5.66 3.68 10.54
C GLY A 7 -4.33 3.38 11.25
N GLU A 8 -4.11 2.13 11.65
CA GLU A 8 -2.87 1.70 12.30
C GLU A 8 -1.64 1.77 11.39
N LEU A 9 -1.82 1.54 10.09
CA LEU A 9 -0.79 1.73 9.08
C LEU A 9 -0.37 3.20 9.00
N LEU A 10 -1.35 4.08 8.76
CA LEU A 10 -1.10 5.51 8.54
C LEU A 10 -0.47 6.19 9.76
N SER A 11 -0.92 5.85 10.97
CA SER A 11 -0.36 6.39 12.22
C SER A 11 1.13 6.05 12.42
N ARG A 12 1.64 5.04 11.70
CA ARG A 12 3.05 4.61 11.72
C ARG A 12 3.80 4.93 10.43
N ALA A 13 3.26 5.84 9.61
CA ALA A 13 3.79 6.18 8.29
C ALA A 13 3.99 4.95 7.38
N SER A 14 3.17 3.93 7.59
CA SER A 14 2.98 2.77 6.71
C SER A 14 1.71 3.01 5.90
N HIS A 15 1.59 2.41 4.71
CA HIS A 15 0.44 2.67 3.86
C HIS A 15 0.20 1.55 2.85
N PRO A 16 -1.06 1.36 2.39
CA PRO A 16 -1.30 0.58 1.19
C PRO A 16 -0.58 1.24 -0.01
N VAL A 17 -0.08 0.41 -0.91
CA VAL A 17 0.60 0.82 -2.14
C VAL A 17 -0.27 0.51 -3.35
N ILE A 18 -0.78 -0.72 -3.41
CA ILE A 18 -1.69 -1.20 -4.45
C ILE A 18 -2.78 -2.00 -3.76
N ILE A 19 -4.02 -1.80 -4.18
CA ILE A 19 -5.17 -2.65 -3.83
C ILE A 19 -5.99 -2.80 -5.11
N GLY A 20 -6.34 -4.02 -5.48
CA GLY A 20 -7.12 -4.27 -6.69
C GLY A 20 -7.74 -5.65 -6.74
N THR A 21 -8.69 -5.81 -7.65
CA THR A 21 -9.24 -7.11 -8.01
C THR A 21 -8.33 -7.81 -9.00
N ALA A 22 -8.31 -9.14 -8.98
CA ALA A 22 -7.63 -9.95 -9.99
C ALA A 22 -8.66 -10.32 -11.07
N PRO A 23 -8.61 -9.68 -12.25
CA PRO A 23 -9.65 -9.84 -13.27
C PRO A 23 -9.51 -11.13 -14.09
N PHE A 24 -8.42 -11.86 -13.91
CA PHE A 24 -8.09 -13.06 -14.67
C PHE A 24 -7.27 -14.02 -13.83
N THR A 25 -7.14 -15.27 -14.29
CA THR A 25 -6.27 -16.27 -13.67
C THR A 25 -4.80 -15.85 -13.74
N ALA A 26 -3.99 -16.39 -12.84
CA ALA A 26 -2.55 -16.21 -12.85
C ALA A 26 -1.95 -16.59 -14.21
N ILE A 27 -1.07 -15.73 -14.72
CA ILE A 27 -0.48 -15.84 -16.06
C ILE A 27 0.67 -16.85 -16.07
N ASP A 28 1.42 -16.94 -14.97
CA ASP A 28 2.55 -17.85 -14.80
C ASP A 28 2.51 -18.45 -13.39
N LEU A 29 2.74 -19.77 -13.33
CA LEU A 29 2.61 -20.57 -12.11
C LEU A 29 3.52 -21.78 -12.19
N VAL A 30 4.55 -21.79 -11.34
CA VAL A 30 5.56 -22.85 -11.30
C VAL A 30 5.75 -23.28 -9.85
N GLY A 31 5.54 -24.56 -9.56
CA GLY A 31 5.80 -25.14 -8.25
C GLY A 31 4.82 -24.74 -7.14
N ILE A 32 3.64 -24.22 -7.49
CA ILE A 32 2.56 -23.92 -6.53
C ILE A 32 1.27 -24.53 -7.07
N GLU A 33 0.60 -25.34 -6.26
CA GLU A 33 -0.67 -25.99 -6.63
C GLU A 33 -1.87 -25.17 -6.11
N GLY A 34 -2.96 -25.10 -6.89
CA GLY A 34 -4.22 -24.48 -6.45
C GLY A 34 -4.19 -22.95 -6.33
N ALA A 35 -3.21 -22.30 -6.96
CA ALA A 35 -3.01 -20.84 -6.92
C ALA A 35 -3.40 -20.14 -8.23
N GLU A 36 -4.17 -20.80 -9.11
CA GLU A 36 -4.49 -20.31 -10.46
C GLU A 36 -5.46 -19.12 -10.44
N SER A 37 -6.39 -19.10 -9.49
CA SER A 37 -7.41 -18.04 -9.36
C SER A 37 -7.20 -17.21 -8.10
N TRP A 38 -7.41 -15.89 -8.22
CA TRP A 38 -7.43 -14.95 -7.10
C TRP A 38 -8.55 -13.94 -7.33
N ASP A 39 -9.17 -13.46 -6.26
CA ASP A 39 -10.17 -12.37 -6.35
C ASP A 39 -9.54 -10.99 -6.14
N GLN A 40 -8.53 -10.91 -5.27
CA GLN A 40 -7.95 -9.65 -4.81
C GLN A 40 -6.44 -9.76 -4.58
N GLY A 41 -5.74 -8.66 -4.85
CA GLY A 41 -4.32 -8.46 -4.54
C GLY A 41 -4.09 -7.14 -3.82
N ALA A 42 -3.16 -7.14 -2.88
CA ALA A 42 -2.79 -5.93 -2.16
C ALA A 42 -1.29 -5.92 -1.78
N PHE A 43 -0.68 -4.75 -1.94
CA PHE A 43 0.68 -4.47 -1.49
C PHE A 43 0.64 -3.40 -0.40
N PHE A 44 1.34 -3.66 0.69
CA PHE A 44 1.48 -2.74 1.81
C PHE A 44 2.94 -2.38 1.99
N ARG A 45 3.20 -1.09 2.15
CA ARG A 45 4.51 -0.62 2.59
C ARG A 45 4.47 -0.43 4.09
N TYR A 46 5.38 -1.12 4.76
CA TYR A 46 5.70 -0.87 6.16
C TYR A 46 6.93 0.01 6.26
N ARG A 47 6.91 1.02 7.14
CA ARG A 47 8.08 1.88 7.38
C ARG A 47 9.27 1.08 7.92
N SER A 48 9.01 0.09 8.77
CA SER A 48 10.02 -0.79 9.35
C SER A 48 9.45 -2.16 9.72
N ARG A 49 10.34 -3.16 9.86
CA ARG A 49 9.99 -4.49 10.41
C ARG A 49 9.38 -4.38 11.81
N ARG A 50 9.85 -3.43 12.62
CA ARG A 50 9.32 -3.17 13.97
C ARG A 50 7.87 -2.66 13.91
N ASP A 51 7.58 -1.70 13.04
CA ASP A 51 6.22 -1.16 12.89
C ASP A 51 5.26 -2.24 12.40
N PHE A 52 5.69 -3.10 11.48
CA PHE A 52 4.92 -4.27 11.06
C PHE A 52 4.56 -5.16 12.26
N MET A 53 5.54 -5.53 13.09
CA MET A 53 5.30 -6.35 14.30
C MET A 53 4.30 -5.69 15.24
N HIS A 54 4.39 -4.37 15.45
CA HIS A 54 3.41 -3.65 16.27
C HIS A 54 2.00 -3.67 15.68
N ILE A 55 1.87 -3.57 14.36
CA ILE A 55 0.56 -3.59 13.68
C ILE A 55 -0.09 -4.97 13.78
N ILE A 56 0.66 -6.04 13.52
CA ILE A 56 0.10 -7.41 13.57
C ILE A 56 -0.16 -7.89 15.00
N ALA A 57 0.61 -7.40 15.98
CA ALA A 57 0.42 -7.73 17.39
C ALA A 57 -0.66 -6.86 18.08
N ASN A 58 -1.25 -5.88 17.38
CA ASN A 58 -2.29 -5.03 17.96
C ASN A 58 -3.54 -5.88 18.27
N PRO A 59 -4.00 -5.94 19.55
CA PRO A 59 -5.16 -6.75 19.95
C PRO A 59 -6.42 -6.44 19.15
N MET A 60 -6.66 -5.17 18.84
CA MET A 60 -7.83 -4.72 18.08
C MET A 60 -7.85 -5.25 16.64
N THR A 61 -6.68 -5.51 16.07
CA THR A 61 -6.51 -6.09 14.73
C THR A 61 -6.46 -7.61 14.79
N LEU A 62 -5.85 -8.17 15.82
CA LEU A 62 -5.73 -9.62 16.05
C LEU A 62 -7.09 -10.29 16.22
N ASP A 63 -7.97 -9.72 17.06
CA ASP A 63 -9.33 -10.23 17.26
C ASP A 63 -10.14 -10.23 15.95
N LYS A 64 -9.85 -9.27 15.08
CA LYS A 64 -10.52 -9.15 13.77
C LYS A 64 -9.87 -10.00 12.69
N HIS A 65 -8.62 -10.44 12.89
CA HIS A 65 -7.90 -11.30 11.96
C HIS A 65 -8.61 -12.64 11.78
N ARG A 66 -9.28 -13.15 12.82
CA ARG A 66 -10.11 -14.37 12.72
C ARG A 66 -11.20 -14.25 11.65
N PHE A 67 -11.82 -13.07 11.54
CA PHE A 67 -12.86 -12.82 10.53
C PHE A 67 -12.27 -12.73 9.12
N LYS A 68 -11.03 -12.23 8.99
CA LYS A 68 -10.30 -12.29 7.72
C LYS A 68 -10.07 -13.74 7.31
N LEU A 69 -9.52 -14.57 8.20
CA LEU A 69 -9.24 -15.98 7.87
C LEU A 69 -10.51 -16.77 7.57
N ALA A 70 -11.59 -16.56 8.32
CA ALA A 70 -12.86 -17.24 8.10
C ALA A 70 -13.55 -16.84 6.78
N ALA A 71 -13.21 -15.68 6.22
CA ALA A 71 -13.77 -15.18 4.97
C ALA A 71 -12.91 -15.49 3.73
N LEU A 72 -11.74 -16.13 3.91
CA LEU A 72 -10.81 -16.42 2.82
C LEU A 72 -10.72 -17.93 2.61
N GLU A 73 -10.93 -18.36 1.36
CA GLU A 73 -10.63 -19.73 0.95
C GLU A 73 -9.12 -19.99 0.97
N LYS A 74 -8.35 -19.03 0.46
CA LYS A 74 -6.89 -19.06 0.42
C LYS A 74 -6.30 -17.66 0.46
N THR A 75 -5.07 -17.55 0.95
CA THR A 75 -4.32 -16.29 0.95
C THR A 75 -2.82 -16.57 1.00
N ILE A 76 -2.04 -15.73 0.33
CA ILE A 76 -0.58 -15.74 0.42
C ILE A 76 -0.09 -14.33 0.74
N ALA A 77 0.88 -14.24 1.65
CA ALA A 77 1.56 -13.01 1.99
C ALA A 77 3.04 -13.31 2.22
N TYR A 78 3.92 -12.59 1.53
CA TYR A 78 5.36 -12.72 1.69
C TYR A 78 6.01 -11.32 1.71
N PRO A 79 7.07 -11.15 2.51
CA PRO A 79 7.77 -9.88 2.56
C PRO A 79 8.63 -9.68 1.30
N ILE A 80 8.76 -8.42 0.88
CA ILE A 80 9.68 -8.02 -0.18
C ILE A 80 10.52 -6.85 0.32
N GLU A 81 11.74 -6.73 -0.21
CA GLU A 81 12.51 -5.49 -0.14
C GLU A 81 12.34 -4.76 -1.47
N THR A 82 11.91 -3.50 -1.41
CA THR A 82 11.56 -2.75 -2.61
C THR A 82 12.81 -2.11 -3.20
N SER A 83 13.23 -2.59 -4.37
CA SER A 83 14.35 -2.00 -5.13
C SER A 83 13.93 -0.80 -5.98
N LEU A 84 12.69 -0.80 -6.48
CA LEU A 84 12.10 0.28 -7.27
C LEU A 84 10.69 0.61 -6.77
N TYR A 85 10.49 1.84 -6.28
CA TYR A 85 9.19 2.34 -5.84
C TYR A 85 8.94 3.77 -6.30
N LEU A 86 8.21 3.92 -7.41
CA LEU A 86 7.88 5.23 -7.98
C LEU A 86 6.67 5.90 -7.31
N GLY A 87 5.91 5.14 -6.52
CA GLY A 87 4.70 5.62 -5.84
C GLY A 87 4.95 6.28 -4.49
N ASP A 88 6.19 6.67 -4.14
CA ASP A 88 6.47 7.27 -2.84
C ASP A 88 5.70 8.60 -2.68
N PRO A 89 4.79 8.71 -1.68
CA PRO A 89 4.06 9.94 -1.42
C PRO A 89 4.96 11.17 -1.25
N ARG A 90 6.21 10.98 -0.81
CA ARG A 90 7.21 12.05 -0.68
C ARG A 90 7.61 12.64 -2.02
N LEU A 91 7.80 11.79 -3.03
CA LEU A 91 8.12 12.24 -4.39
C LEU A 91 6.94 13.02 -4.98
N LEU A 92 5.73 12.48 -4.83
CA LEU A 92 4.50 13.15 -5.28
C LEU A 92 4.32 14.51 -4.61
N LEU A 93 4.57 14.61 -3.30
CA LEU A 93 4.52 15.87 -2.57
C LEU A 93 5.57 16.87 -3.07
N GLY A 94 6.81 16.41 -3.31
CA GLY A 94 7.87 17.25 -3.88
C GLY A 94 7.50 17.81 -5.26
N LEU A 95 6.96 16.96 -6.14
CA LEU A 95 6.47 17.37 -7.46
C LEU A 95 5.30 18.35 -7.37
N LEU A 96 4.38 18.15 -6.43
CA LEU A 96 3.26 19.05 -6.18
C LEU A 96 3.75 20.43 -5.73
N ILE A 97 4.67 20.48 -4.76
CA ILE A 97 5.25 21.74 -4.27
C ILE A 97 5.98 22.45 -5.41
N LEU A 98 6.79 21.73 -6.18
CA LEU A 98 7.50 22.28 -7.33
C LEU A 98 6.54 22.89 -8.37
N ALA A 99 5.45 22.17 -8.69
CA ALA A 99 4.42 22.66 -9.62
C ALA A 99 3.75 23.94 -9.10
N ILE A 100 3.40 23.99 -7.80
CA ILE A 100 2.81 25.18 -7.18
C ILE A 100 3.80 26.35 -7.22
N THR A 101 5.07 26.13 -6.88
CA THR A 101 6.10 27.18 -6.92
C THR A 101 6.30 27.72 -8.33
N ALA A 102 6.36 26.85 -9.35
CA ALA A 102 6.51 27.26 -10.74
C ALA A 102 5.30 28.08 -11.25
N LEU A 103 4.08 27.70 -10.85
CA LEU A 103 2.86 28.45 -11.19
C LEU A 103 2.85 29.84 -10.53
N LEU A 104 3.24 29.92 -9.26
CA LEU A 104 3.35 31.19 -8.56
C LEU A 104 4.39 32.09 -9.22
N ASP A 105 5.59 31.59 -9.49
CA ASP A 105 6.67 32.37 -10.11
C ASP A 105 6.25 32.92 -11.49
N SER A 106 5.62 32.08 -12.32
CA SER A 106 5.08 32.49 -13.62
C SER A 106 4.05 33.61 -13.52
N PHE A 107 3.17 33.54 -12.51
CA PHE A 107 2.15 34.56 -12.25
C PHE A 107 2.74 35.88 -11.75
N TRP A 108 3.80 35.84 -10.94
CA TRP A 108 4.50 37.04 -10.48
C TRP A 108 5.25 37.72 -11.63
N LEU A 109 5.91 36.94 -12.49
CA LEU A 109 6.60 37.44 -13.69
C LEU A 109 5.64 38.13 -14.66
N SER A 110 4.46 37.56 -14.89
CA SER A 110 3.45 38.15 -15.79
C SER A 110 2.87 39.47 -15.30
N ARG A 111 3.06 39.84 -14.01
CA ARG A 111 2.61 41.11 -13.43
C ARG A 111 3.68 42.20 -13.41
N ARG A 112 4.94 41.86 -13.73
CA ARG A 112 6.07 42.80 -13.79
C ARG A 112 6.38 43.31 -15.21
N VAL A 113 5.78 42.69 -16.23
CA VAL A 113 5.79 43.12 -17.64
C VAL A 113 4.52 43.93 -17.90
#